data_AF-A0A9P9JR08-F1
#
_entry.id   AF-A0A9P9JR08-F1
#
_cell.length_a   1.000
_cell.length_b   1.000
_cell.length_c   1.000
_cell.angle_alpha   90.00
_cell.angle_beta   90.00
_cell.angle_gamma   90.00
#
_symmetry.space_group_name_H-M   'P 1'
#
loop_
_entity.id
_entity.type
_entity.pdbx_description
1 polymer ?
#
loop_
_entity_poly.entity_id
_entity_poly.type
_entity_poly.pdbx_seq_one_letter_code
_entity_poly.pdbx_strand_id
1 'polypeptide(L)' 'MPSDEPAALRNCISCKERKVRCDRRLPCSNCTKADRDCVFPTTGRILRHPRRMRLEDVVNHLHVCEYRKNSRD' A
#
# COMPACT_ATOMS: atom_id res chain seq x y z
N MET A 1 6.48 27.22 -17.33
CA MET A 1 6.51 26.61 -15.99
C MET A 1 5.74 25.30 -16.04
N PRO A 2 6.35 24.19 -16.47
CA PRO A 2 5.73 22.89 -16.29
C PRO A 2 6.07 22.42 -14.86
N SER A 3 5.02 22.34 -14.06
CA SER A 3 5.01 21.69 -12.75
C SER A 3 5.14 20.18 -12.95
N ASP A 4 6.27 19.75 -13.48
CA ASP A 4 6.64 18.34 -13.50
C ASP A 4 7.07 17.97 -12.08
N GLU A 5 6.27 17.13 -11.45
CA GLU A 5 6.66 15.74 -11.28
C GLU A 5 5.91 15.20 -10.06
N PRO A 6 5.00 14.22 -10.21
CA PRO A 6 4.70 13.36 -9.10
C PRO A 6 5.97 12.58 -8.83
N ALA A 7 6.89 13.19 -8.06
CA ALA A 7 8.11 12.56 -7.59
C ALA A 7 7.65 11.30 -6.89
N ALA A 8 7.77 10.17 -7.58
CA ALA A 8 7.43 8.88 -7.03
C ALA A 8 8.30 8.76 -5.78
N LEU A 9 7.68 8.93 -4.60
CA LEU A 9 8.38 8.95 -3.31
C LEU A 9 9.11 7.63 -3.02
N ARG A 10 8.95 6.63 -3.89
CA ARG A 10 9.41 5.26 -3.78
C ARG A 10 10.37 4.92 -4.90
N ASN A 11 11.38 4.12 -4.55
CA ASN A 11 12.28 3.54 -5.52
C ASN A 11 11.50 2.62 -6.48
N CYS A 12 11.99 2.52 -7.73
CA CYS A 12 11.47 1.55 -8.70
C CYS A 12 11.56 0.12 -8.14
N ILE A 13 10.66 -0.79 -8.55
CA ILE A 13 10.62 -2.19 -8.08
C ILE A 13 11.98 -2.87 -8.31
N SER A 14 12.51 -2.76 -9.52
CA SER A 14 13.82 -3.31 -9.91
C SER A 14 15.00 -2.75 -9.12
N CYS A 15 14.88 -1.54 -8.59
CA CYS A 15 15.90 -0.87 -7.77
C CYS A 15 15.80 -1.33 -6.32
N LYS A 16 14.56 -1.49 -5.84
CA LYS A 16 14.23 -1.99 -4.50
C LYS A 16 14.72 -3.42 -4.32
N GLU A 17 14.48 -4.29 -5.30
CA GLU A 17 14.94 -5.69 -5.28
C GLU A 17 16.46 -5.80 -5.30
N ARG A 18 17.11 -4.99 -6.14
CA ARG A 18 18.57 -4.91 -6.22
C ARG A 18 19.22 -4.17 -5.05
N LYS A 19 18.43 -3.59 -4.14
CA LYS A 19 18.88 -2.77 -3.00
C LYS A 19 19.84 -1.64 -3.41
N VAL A 20 19.63 -1.08 -4.60
CA VAL A 20 20.42 0.03 -5.15
C VAL A 20 19.63 1.33 -5.05
N ARG A 21 20.37 2.45 -4.98
CA ARG A 21 19.76 3.79 -5.01
C ARG A 21 19.05 4.01 -6.35
N CYS A 22 17.81 4.46 -6.29
CA CYS A 22 17.02 4.80 -7.47
C CYS A 22 17.05 6.32 -7.68
N ASP A 23 17.34 6.77 -8.90
CA ASP A 23 17.30 8.18 -9.28
C ASP A 23 15.88 8.72 -9.45
N ARG A 24 14.86 7.87 -9.24
CA ARG A 24 13.41 8.18 -9.27
C ARG A 24 12.87 8.81 -10.55
N ARG A 25 13.68 8.86 -11.62
CA ARG A 25 13.27 9.19 -12.99
C ARG A 25 12.66 7.96 -13.66
N LEU A 26 11.76 8.17 -14.61
CA LEU A 26 11.16 7.11 -15.43
C LEU A 26 11.62 7.25 -16.89
N PRO A 27 12.45 6.35 -17.42
CA PRO A 27 13.13 5.23 -16.76
C PRO A 27 14.32 5.66 -15.88
N CYS A 28 14.63 4.86 -14.86
CA CYS A 28 15.73 5.14 -13.94
C CYS A 28 17.08 4.83 -14.60
N SER A 29 18.15 5.60 -14.32
CA SER A 29 19.47 5.38 -14.96
C SER A 29 20.02 3.97 -14.73
N ASN A 30 19.77 3.39 -13.55
CA ASN A 30 20.19 2.02 -13.22
C ASN A 30 19.31 0.92 -13.87
N CYS A 31 18.15 1.29 -14.38
CA CYS A 31 17.22 0.43 -15.10
C CYS A 31 17.56 0.46 -16.59
N THR A 32 17.80 1.65 -17.13
CA THR A 32 18.31 1.87 -18.49
C THR A 32 19.65 1.17 -18.72
N LYS A 33 20.62 1.32 -17.81
CA LYS A 33 21.94 0.64 -17.92
C LYS A 33 21.87 -0.87 -17.80
N ALA A 34 20.81 -1.40 -17.18
CA ALA A 34 20.65 -2.82 -16.93
C ALA A 34 19.67 -3.48 -17.91
N ASP A 35 19.13 -2.72 -18.86
CA ASP A 35 18.08 -3.13 -19.80
C ASP A 35 16.95 -3.90 -19.10
N ARG A 36 16.43 -3.33 -18.00
CA ARG A 36 15.37 -3.92 -17.17
C ARG A 36 14.16 -3.02 -17.06
N ASP A 37 13.02 -3.67 -16.83
CA ASP A 37 11.74 -2.99 -16.62
C ASP A 37 11.83 -2.01 -15.43
N CYS A 38 11.59 -0.74 -15.73
CA CYS A 38 11.53 0.33 -14.75
C CYS A 38 10.08 0.58 -14.33
N VAL A 39 9.60 -0.20 -13.38
CA VAL A 39 8.23 -0.07 -12.86
C VAL A 39 8.27 0.61 -11.50
N PHE A 40 7.55 1.72 -11.34
CA PHE A 40 7.33 2.34 -10.03
C PHE A 40 6.05 1.79 -9.42
N PRO A 41 6.04 1.42 -8.12
CA PRO A 41 4.84 0.89 -7.49
C PRO A 41 3.80 2.00 -7.37
N THR A 42 2.71 1.91 -8.11
CA THR A 42 1.54 2.77 -7.92
C THR A 42 1.03 2.56 -6.50
N THR A 43 0.82 3.65 -5.75
CA THR A 43 0.25 3.62 -4.39
C THR A 43 -1.24 3.29 -4.44
N GLY A 44 -1.63 2.26 -5.19
CA GLY A 44 -2.91 1.62 -5.01
C GLY A 44 -2.88 1.01 -3.62
N ARG A 45 -3.55 1.64 -2.66
CA ARG A 45 -4.09 0.85 -1.55
C ARG A 45 -4.96 -0.19 -2.25
N ILE A 46 -4.46 -1.42 -2.39
CA ILE A 46 -5.36 -2.52 -2.67
C ILE A 46 -6.40 -2.41 -1.56
N LEU A 47 -7.65 -2.12 -1.91
CA LEU A 47 -8.77 -2.24 -0.98
C LEU A 47 -8.66 -3.68 -0.50
N ARG A 48 -8.06 -3.88 0.68
CA ARG A 48 -8.00 -5.21 1.26
C ARG A 48 -9.45 -5.60 1.39
N HIS A 49 -9.87 -6.57 0.59
CA HIS A 49 -11.21 -7.10 0.70
C HIS A 49 -11.37 -7.42 2.19
N PRO A 50 -12.38 -6.83 2.87
CA PRO A 50 -12.54 -7.07 4.28
C PRO A 50 -12.57 -8.59 4.45
N ARG A 51 -11.81 -9.12 5.41
CA ARG A 51 -11.91 -10.54 5.74
C ARG A 51 -13.40 -10.81 5.92
N ARG A 52 -13.94 -11.83 5.25
CA ARG A 52 -15.32 -12.26 5.48
C ARG A 52 -15.40 -12.67 6.94
N MET A 53 -15.90 -11.77 7.77
CA MET A 53 -16.13 -12.02 9.18
C MET A 53 -17.31 -12.97 9.26
N ARG A 54 -17.21 -14.04 10.06
CA ARG A 54 -18.34 -14.96 10.18
C ARG A 54 -19.46 -14.24 10.91
N LEU A 55 -20.70 -14.63 10.62
CA LEU A 55 -21.87 -14.06 11.28
C LEU A 55 -21.76 -14.20 12.81
N GLU A 56 -21.20 -15.33 13.29
CA GLU A 56 -20.92 -15.59 14.70
C GLU A 56 -20.02 -14.52 15.35
N ASP A 57 -18.98 -14.06 14.65
CA ASP A 57 -18.05 -13.06 15.17
C ASP A 57 -18.74 -11.69 15.29
N VAL A 58 -19.57 -11.33 14.31
CA VAL A 58 -20.34 -10.08 14.32
C VAL A 58 -21.32 -10.07 15.50
N VAL A 59 -22.07 -11.16 15.69
CA VAL A 59 -23.02 -11.32 16.80
C VAL A 59 -22.30 -11.24 18.15
N ASN A 60 -21.15 -11.90 18.29
CA ASN A 60 -20.34 -11.82 19.51
C ASN A 60 -19.89 -10.38 19.82
N HIS A 61 -19.46 -9.61 18.81
CA HIS A 61 -19.11 -8.20 19.02
C HIS A 61 -20.30 -7.34 19.42
N LEU A 62 -21.50 -7.61 18.89
CA LEU A 62 -22.72 -6.92 19.29
C LEU A 62 -23.06 -7.21 20.76
N HIS A 63 -23.05 -8.47 21.17
CA HIS A 63 -23.30 -8.85 22.57
C HIS A 63 -22.33 -8.18 23.55
N VAL A 64 -21.03 -8.15 23.21
CA VAL A 64 -20.03 -7.45 24.04
C VAL A 64 -20.32 -5.95 24.11
N CYS A 65 -20.75 -5.33 23.00
CA CYS A 65 -21.11 -3.91 22.98
C CYS A 65 -22.36 -3.63 23.83
N GLU A 66 -23.38 -4.46 23.72
CA GLU A 66 -24.63 -4.31 24.48
C GLU A 66 -24.42 -4.54 25.96
N TYR A 67 -23.69 -5.59 26.33
CA TYR A 67 -23.32 -5.85 27.73
C TYR A 67 -22.59 -4.65 28.35
N ARG A 68 -21.66 -4.04 27.60
CA ARG A 68 -20.92 -2.84 28.03
C ARG A 68 -21.78 -1.57 28.13
N LYS A 69 -22.91 -1.49 27.45
CA LYS A 69 -23.87 -0.39 27.58
C LYS A 69 -24.75 -0.62 28.81
N ASN A 70 -25.30 -1.82 28.94
CA ASN A 70 -26.17 -2.21 30.05
C ASN A 70 -25.47 -2.24 31.41
N SER A 71 -24.13 -2.32 31.44
CA SER A 71 -23.34 -2.23 32.68
C SER A 71 -22.93 -0.80 33.04
N ARG A 72 -23.22 0.19 32.19
CA ARG A 72 -22.93 1.60 32.41
C ARG A 72 -24.16 2.43 32.79
N ASP A 73 -25.35 1.86 32.64
CA ASP A 73 -26.59 2.27 33.30
C ASP A 73 -26.70 1.61 34.68
#